data_AF-A0A5K0ZTT2-F1
#
_entry.id   AF-A0A5K0ZTT2-F1
#
_cell.length_a   1.000
_cell.length_b   1.000
_cell.length_c   1.000
_cell.angle_alpha   90.00
_cell.angle_beta   90.00
_cell.angle_gamma   90.00
#
_symmetry.space_group_name_H-M   'P 1'
#
loop_
_entity.id
_entity.type
_entity.pdbx_description
1 polymer ?
#
loop_
_entity_poly.entity_id
_entity_poly.type
_entity_poly.pdbx_seq_one_letter_code
_entity_poly.pdbx_strand_id
1 'polypeptide(L)'
;MEMEIWLSCCLLFLSLPLLFSVFLKRKDNLPPGPRGWPIVGNLFQLGSKPHAALASLARTYGPLFSLRLGTQRIIIASSASAAALVLKTHDLIISSRSAPQMCRFDEYLPYSMIWSDCNDSWKQFRATCRSLLFSNKMINGGASLRQQKVADMVGRLRSDEGKEVCISELVFGTIFGMMAASIFSNDAEGATGNTDKMKRVIRSVLELIFEPDVSDYFPAIGRLDVRGLRRKARGYCMEIYDVWEGIIVKRRKERMDGGAKVHQDFLDVLLSRELSDLQIKAHLL
;
A
#
# COMPACT_ATOMS: atom_id res chain seq x y z
N MET A 1 9.78 -37.58 38.11
CA MET A 1 10.52 -36.44 38.72
C MET A 1 11.91 -36.28 38.12
N GLU A 2 12.78 -37.30 38.13
CA GLU A 2 14.14 -37.16 37.57
C GLU A 2 14.20 -36.87 36.06
N MET A 3 13.40 -37.58 35.23
CA MET A 3 13.37 -37.31 33.77
C MET A 3 12.94 -35.89 33.42
N GLU A 4 12.00 -35.29 34.18
CA GLU A 4 11.53 -33.92 33.93
C GLU A 4 12.60 -32.89 34.27
N ILE A 5 13.43 -33.16 35.29
CA ILE A 5 14.59 -32.34 35.66
C ILE A 5 15.63 -32.40 34.54
N TRP A 6 15.94 -33.59 34.02
CA TRP A 6 16.87 -33.75 32.91
C TRP A 6 16.40 -33.08 31.62
N LEU A 7 15.10 -33.21 31.29
CA LEU A 7 14.50 -32.53 30.13
C LEU A 7 14.56 -31.00 30.29
N SER A 8 14.25 -30.47 31.47
CA SER A 8 14.30 -29.03 31.76
C SER A 8 15.73 -28.48 31.68
N CYS A 9 16.71 -29.22 32.22
CA CYS A 9 18.13 -28.86 32.14
C CYS A 9 18.65 -28.90 30.69
N CYS A 10 18.26 -29.89 29.89
CA CYS A 10 18.61 -29.96 28.47
C CYS A 10 18.00 -28.80 27.67
N LEU A 11 16.74 -28.43 27.93
CA LEU A 11 16.10 -27.28 27.29
C LEU A 11 16.79 -25.95 27.66
N LEU A 12 17.15 -25.77 28.94
CA LEU A 12 17.92 -24.60 29.40
C LEU A 12 19.30 -24.54 28.74
N PHE A 13 20.03 -25.66 28.70
CA PHE A 13 21.36 -25.75 28.10
C PHE A 13 21.35 -25.51 26.59
N LEU A 14 20.33 -25.99 25.87
CA LEU A 14 20.13 -25.71 24.44
C LEU A 14 19.69 -24.26 24.17
N SER A 15 18.98 -23.64 25.10
CA SER A 15 18.55 -22.23 24.98
C SER A 15 19.69 -21.23 25.26
N LEU A 16 20.68 -21.60 26.07
CA LEU A 16 21.82 -20.76 26.46
C LEU A 16 22.68 -20.26 25.28
N PRO A 17 23.09 -21.08 24.30
CA PRO A 17 23.79 -20.59 23.11
C PRO A 17 22.90 -19.72 22.20
N LEU A 18 21.58 -19.98 22.16
CA LEU A 18 20.63 -19.14 21.44
C LEU A 18 20.52 -17.76 22.12
N LEU A 19 20.42 -17.74 23.46
CA LEU A 19 20.46 -16.52 24.27
C LEU A 19 21.80 -15.79 24.08
N PHE A 20 22.93 -16.49 24.18
CA PHE A 20 24.27 -15.92 24.04
C PHE A 20 24.51 -15.34 22.64
N SER A 21 24.06 -16.02 21.59
CA SER A 21 24.13 -15.50 20.20
C SER A 21 23.22 -14.28 19.98
N VAL A 22 22.08 -14.19 20.67
CA VAL A 22 21.24 -12.98 20.70
C VAL A 22 21.92 -11.81 21.44
N PHE A 23 22.78 -12.09 22.41
CA PHE A 23 23.56 -11.08 23.14
C PHE A 23 24.93 -10.74 22.52
N LEU A 24 25.47 -11.61 21.64
CA LEU A 24 26.70 -11.38 20.89
C LEU A 24 26.49 -10.24 19.88
N LYS A 25 26.94 -9.05 20.25
CA LYS A 25 26.95 -7.87 19.38
C LYS A 25 27.91 -8.09 18.21
N ARG A 26 27.39 -8.20 17.00
CA ARG A 26 28.17 -7.81 15.82
C ARG A 26 28.38 -6.31 15.86
N LYS A 27 29.64 -5.86 15.78
CA LYS A 27 29.99 -4.45 15.50
C LYS A 27 29.64 -4.18 14.04
N ASP A 28 28.36 -3.95 13.79
CA ASP A 28 27.91 -3.43 12.51
C ASP A 28 28.08 -1.90 12.55
N ASN A 29 28.58 -1.29 11.45
CA ASN A 29 28.67 0.17 11.31
C ASN A 29 27.27 0.77 11.10
N LEU A 30 26.43 0.70 12.13
CA LEU A 30 25.05 1.16 12.09
C LEU A 30 24.90 2.52 12.77
N PRO A 31 23.90 3.31 12.33
CA PRO A 31 23.45 4.47 13.09
C PRO A 31 23.05 4.08 14.53
N PRO A 32 23.16 5.01 15.49
CA PRO A 32 22.76 4.76 16.88
C PRO A 32 21.29 4.37 16.98
N GLY A 33 20.84 3.80 18.10
CA GLY A 33 19.45 3.42 18.27
C GLY A 33 19.12 2.84 19.65
N PRO A 34 17.84 2.78 20.03
CA PRO A 34 17.42 2.18 21.28
C PRO A 34 17.71 0.68 21.29
N ARG A 35 18.11 0.16 22.46
CA ARG A 35 18.29 -1.27 22.64
C ARG A 35 16.95 -1.99 22.49
N GLY A 36 16.88 -2.90 21.54
CA GLY A 36 15.72 -3.77 21.34
C GLY A 36 15.76 -4.99 22.26
N TRP A 37 14.59 -5.50 22.60
CA TRP A 37 14.41 -6.73 23.37
C TRP A 37 14.82 -7.96 22.54
N PRO A 38 15.24 -9.08 23.17
CA PRO A 38 15.47 -10.35 22.47
C PRO A 38 14.30 -10.72 21.55
N ILE A 39 14.59 -11.26 20.36
CA ILE A 39 13.60 -11.71 19.35
C ILE A 39 12.73 -10.59 18.75
N VAL A 40 11.96 -9.85 19.55
CA VAL A 40 10.97 -8.86 19.10
C VAL A 40 11.55 -7.47 18.77
N GLY A 41 12.75 -7.16 19.26
CA GLY A 41 13.40 -5.87 19.04
C GLY A 41 12.67 -4.71 19.73
N ASN A 42 12.36 -3.65 18.99
CA ASN A 42 11.79 -2.39 19.45
C ASN A 42 10.27 -2.30 19.21
N LEU A 43 9.59 -3.40 18.81
CA LEU A 43 8.15 -3.40 18.51
C LEU A 43 7.31 -2.77 19.64
N PHE A 44 7.55 -3.18 20.88
CA PHE A 44 6.81 -2.66 22.05
C PHE A 44 7.15 -1.23 22.44
N GLN A 45 8.25 -0.66 21.91
CA GLN A 45 8.63 0.73 22.17
C GLN A 45 7.88 1.73 21.28
N LEU A 46 7.23 1.26 20.20
CA LEU A 46 6.52 2.12 19.26
C LEU A 46 5.08 2.46 19.70
N GLY A 47 4.47 1.61 20.54
CA GLY A 47 3.10 1.80 21.03
C GLY A 47 2.05 1.90 19.92
N SER A 48 0.91 2.53 20.23
CA SER A 48 -0.20 2.72 19.28
C SER A 48 0.01 3.83 18.26
N LYS A 49 1.01 4.70 18.48
CA LYS A 49 1.35 5.83 17.60
C LYS A 49 2.81 5.73 17.15
N PRO A 50 3.14 4.79 16.25
CA PRO A 50 4.53 4.51 15.88
C PRO A 50 5.26 5.75 15.35
N HIS A 51 4.60 6.59 14.53
CA HIS A 51 5.17 7.83 14.01
C HIS A 51 5.58 8.82 15.11
N ALA A 52 4.78 8.94 16.18
CA ALA A 52 5.09 9.83 17.31
C ALA A 52 6.25 9.28 18.15
N ALA A 53 6.27 7.97 18.40
CA ALA A 53 7.38 7.30 19.07
C ALA A 53 8.69 7.47 18.28
N LEU A 54 8.66 7.28 16.96
CA LEU A 54 9.81 7.52 16.07
C LEU A 54 10.30 8.96 16.14
N ALA A 55 9.40 9.94 16.15
CA ALA A 55 9.76 11.35 16.30
C ALA A 55 10.41 11.65 17.67
N SER A 56 9.95 11.00 18.74
CA SER A 56 10.59 11.10 20.05
C SER A 56 11.99 10.49 20.06
N LEU A 57 12.15 9.30 19.47
CA LEU A 57 13.45 8.62 19.35
C LEU A 57 14.45 9.44 18.52
N ALA A 58 13.98 10.11 17.46
CA ALA A 58 14.81 11.00 16.65
C ALA A 58 15.46 12.13 17.46
N ARG A 59 14.80 12.66 18.50
CA ARG A 59 15.38 13.70 19.37
C ARG A 59 16.55 13.17 20.20
N THR A 60 16.53 11.88 20.53
CA THR A 60 17.55 11.23 21.36
C THR A 60 18.69 10.66 20.53
N TYR A 61 18.38 9.99 19.41
CA TYR A 61 19.35 9.26 18.59
C TYR A 61 19.79 10.03 17.34
N GLY A 62 19.16 11.17 17.06
CA GLY A 62 19.55 12.05 15.98
C GLY A 62 18.84 11.77 14.64
N PRO A 63 19.32 12.42 13.56
CA PRO A 63 18.65 12.48 12.25
C PRO A 63 18.64 11.15 11.48
N LEU A 64 19.49 10.21 11.88
CA LEU A 64 19.57 8.86 11.31
C LEU A 64 19.79 7.89 12.47
N PHE A 65 18.86 6.96 12.68
CA PHE A 65 18.95 5.99 13.77
C PHE A 65 18.41 4.62 13.35
N SER A 66 18.84 3.57 14.05
CA SER A 66 18.47 2.19 13.75
C SER A 66 17.48 1.61 14.75
N LEU A 67 16.62 0.74 14.26
CA LEU A 67 15.65 -0.05 15.02
C LEU A 67 15.66 -1.49 14.53
N ARG A 68 15.17 -2.39 15.37
CA ARG A 68 14.87 -3.76 15.01
C ARG A 68 13.40 -4.04 15.25
N LEU A 69 12.60 -4.34 14.23
CA LEU A 69 11.20 -4.73 14.38
C LEU A 69 11.09 -6.23 14.10
N GLY A 70 10.94 -7.04 15.15
CA GLY A 70 11.07 -8.50 15.05
C GLY A 70 12.48 -8.90 14.58
N THR A 71 12.57 -9.59 13.45
CA THR A 71 13.85 -9.95 12.81
C THR A 71 14.33 -8.92 11.80
N GLN A 72 13.51 -7.91 11.47
CA GLN A 72 13.85 -6.89 10.48
C GLN A 72 14.63 -5.73 11.11
N ARG A 73 15.71 -5.30 10.45
CA ARG A 73 16.45 -4.09 10.83
C ARG A 73 16.00 -2.92 9.96
N ILE A 74 15.66 -1.81 10.59
CA ILE A 74 15.13 -0.63 9.94
C ILE A 74 16.01 0.57 10.29
N ILE A 75 16.34 1.38 9.29
CA ILE A 75 17.02 2.66 9.46
C ILE A 75 15.99 3.77 9.23
N ILE A 76 15.92 4.70 10.18
CA ILE A 76 14.97 5.80 10.16
C ILE A 76 15.73 7.09 9.83
N ALA A 77 15.36 7.73 8.72
CA ALA A 77 15.78 9.09 8.39
C ALA A 77 14.72 10.08 8.89
N SER A 78 15.08 10.93 9.84
CA SER A 78 14.14 11.76 10.62
C SER A 78 14.40 13.26 10.51
N SER A 79 15.21 13.68 9.54
CA SER A 79 15.48 15.09 9.21
C SER A 79 15.45 15.30 7.71
N ALA A 80 15.32 16.56 7.27
CA ALA A 80 15.34 16.91 5.85
C ALA A 80 16.66 16.51 5.17
N SER A 81 17.80 16.69 5.84
CA SER A 81 19.12 16.31 5.31
C SER A 81 19.27 14.79 5.20
N ALA A 82 18.85 14.03 6.22
CA ALA A 82 18.87 12.57 6.16
C ALA A 82 17.91 12.02 5.10
N ALA A 83 16.72 12.61 4.97
CA ALA A 83 15.76 12.24 3.93
C ALA A 83 16.31 12.52 2.52
N ALA A 84 17.00 13.66 2.32
CA ALA A 84 17.65 13.97 1.04
C ALA A 84 18.76 12.96 0.69
N LEU A 85 19.53 12.49 1.67
CA LEU A 85 20.53 11.44 1.43
C LEU A 85 19.87 10.16 0.90
N VAL A 86 18.73 9.75 1.48
CA VAL A 86 18.03 8.52 1.09
C VAL A 86 17.23 8.66 -0.20
N LEU A 87 16.48 9.75 -0.35
CA LEU A 87 15.48 9.93 -1.41
C LEU A 87 16.00 10.73 -2.62
N LYS A 88 17.23 11.25 -2.56
CA LYS A 88 17.84 12.01 -3.66
C LYS A 88 19.29 11.60 -3.94
N THR A 89 20.15 11.54 -2.92
CA THR A 89 21.59 11.28 -3.15
C THR A 89 21.88 9.81 -3.45
N HIS A 90 21.20 8.89 -2.76
CA HIS A 90 21.36 7.44 -2.90
C HIS A 90 20.06 6.75 -3.34
N ASP A 91 19.17 7.50 -4.00
CA ASP A 91 17.83 7.07 -4.36
C ASP A 91 17.83 5.81 -5.24
N LEU A 92 18.76 5.70 -6.19
CA LEU A 92 18.88 4.55 -7.09
C LEU A 92 19.12 3.25 -6.31
N ILE A 93 19.99 3.29 -5.31
CA ILE A 93 20.38 2.11 -4.49
C ILE A 93 19.27 1.77 -3.48
N ILE A 94 18.54 2.78 -2.98
CA ILE A 94 17.51 2.64 -1.93
C ILE A 94 16.09 2.71 -2.52
N SER A 95 15.95 2.46 -3.82
CA SER A 95 14.66 2.55 -4.52
C SER A 95 13.78 1.30 -4.35
N SER A 96 14.31 0.21 -3.77
CA SER A 96 13.56 -1.02 -3.53
C SER A 96 12.38 -0.80 -2.58
N ARG A 97 11.41 -1.73 -2.64
CA ARG A 97 10.17 -1.65 -1.86
C ARG A 97 10.00 -2.88 -0.98
N SER A 98 9.70 -2.67 0.29
CA SER A 98 9.28 -3.74 1.18
C SER A 98 7.76 -3.83 1.15
N ALA A 99 7.22 -4.73 0.32
CA ALA A 99 5.79 -4.98 0.25
C ALA A 99 5.29 -5.69 1.52
N PRO A 100 4.23 -5.18 2.19
CA PRO A 100 3.57 -5.86 3.29
C PRO A 100 3.11 -7.27 2.87
N GLN A 101 3.17 -8.24 3.76
CA GLN A 101 2.82 -9.64 3.47
C GLN A 101 1.41 -9.77 2.89
N MET A 102 0.47 -8.95 3.36
CA MET A 102 -0.90 -8.98 2.86
C MET A 102 -1.02 -8.53 1.39
N CYS A 103 -0.07 -7.72 0.88
CA CYS A 103 -0.01 -7.26 -0.52
C CYS A 103 0.77 -8.21 -1.44
N ARG A 104 1.40 -9.28 -0.91
CA ARG A 104 2.23 -10.19 -1.69
C ARG A 104 1.39 -11.21 -2.45
N PHE A 105 0.84 -10.78 -3.57
CA PHE A 105 0.24 -11.64 -4.58
C PHE A 105 1.24 -11.79 -5.72
N ASP A 106 1.87 -12.94 -5.83
CA ASP A 106 3.00 -13.17 -6.75
C ASP A 106 2.63 -12.82 -8.21
N GLU A 107 1.36 -12.98 -8.58
CA GLU A 107 0.87 -12.70 -9.92
C GLU A 107 0.77 -11.19 -10.22
N TYR A 108 0.44 -10.37 -9.22
CA TYR A 108 0.13 -8.94 -9.38
C TYR A 108 1.24 -8.01 -8.87
N LEU A 109 2.02 -8.44 -7.88
CA LEU A 109 3.05 -7.65 -7.22
C LEU A 109 4.08 -7.05 -8.21
N PRO A 110 4.55 -7.76 -9.25
CA PRO A 110 5.48 -7.19 -10.23
C PRO A 110 4.94 -5.96 -10.98
N TYR A 111 3.62 -5.80 -11.06
CA TYR A 111 2.94 -4.75 -11.81
C TYR A 111 2.35 -3.63 -10.94
N SER A 112 2.47 -3.74 -9.61
CA SER A 112 1.98 -2.73 -8.67
C SER A 112 2.74 -1.41 -8.80
N MET A 113 2.04 -0.27 -8.88
CA MET A 113 2.69 1.05 -8.82
C MET A 113 3.38 1.30 -7.48
N ILE A 114 2.82 0.76 -6.39
CA ILE A 114 3.18 1.09 -5.01
C ILE A 114 4.30 0.18 -4.51
N TRP A 115 4.21 -1.11 -4.82
CA TRP A 115 4.99 -2.15 -4.15
C TRP A 115 5.99 -2.89 -5.04
N SER A 116 5.94 -2.73 -6.36
CA SER A 116 6.92 -3.39 -7.23
C SER A 116 8.29 -2.69 -7.17
N ASP A 117 9.34 -3.45 -7.50
CA ASP A 117 10.69 -2.90 -7.57
C ASP A 117 10.84 -1.91 -8.72
N CYS A 118 11.80 -0.99 -8.57
CA CYS A 118 12.14 0.02 -9.57
C CYS A 118 12.85 -0.60 -10.80
N ASN A 119 12.10 -1.36 -11.59
CA ASN A 119 12.53 -1.94 -12.86
C ASN A 119 12.00 -1.11 -14.05
N ASP A 120 12.37 -1.47 -15.27
CA ASP A 120 11.99 -0.69 -16.45
C ASP A 120 10.48 -0.73 -16.73
N SER A 121 9.80 -1.83 -16.41
CA SER A 121 8.34 -1.91 -16.50
C SER A 121 7.67 -0.91 -15.56
N TRP A 122 8.11 -0.86 -14.29
CA TRP A 122 7.62 0.12 -13.31
C TRP A 122 7.92 1.56 -13.76
N LYS A 123 9.12 1.85 -14.28
CA LYS A 123 9.47 3.19 -14.78
C LYS A 123 8.57 3.61 -15.95
N GLN A 124 8.33 2.72 -16.90
CA GLN A 124 7.43 2.96 -18.03
C GLN A 124 6.00 3.22 -17.56
N PHE A 125 5.51 2.40 -16.63
CA PHE A 125 4.17 2.58 -16.06
C PHE A 125 4.06 3.91 -15.30
N ARG A 126 5.05 4.25 -14.48
CA ARG A 126 5.11 5.55 -13.78
C ARG A 126 5.16 6.75 -14.73
N ALA A 127 5.93 6.67 -15.82
CA ALA A 127 5.98 7.69 -16.85
C ALA A 127 4.61 7.86 -17.54
N THR A 128 3.88 6.76 -17.71
CA THR A 128 2.53 6.73 -18.28
C THR A 128 1.54 7.46 -17.38
N CYS A 129 1.50 7.13 -16.09
CA CYS A 129 0.67 7.85 -15.11
C CYS A 129 1.04 9.34 -15.05
N ARG A 130 2.33 9.69 -15.08
CA ARG A 130 2.78 11.08 -15.09
C ARG A 130 2.23 11.85 -16.30
N SER A 131 2.23 11.24 -17.47
CA SER A 131 1.74 11.89 -18.69
C SER A 131 0.21 12.01 -18.72
N LEU A 132 -0.50 10.96 -18.31
CA LEU A 132 -1.93 10.79 -18.58
C LEU A 132 -2.85 11.10 -17.41
N LEU A 133 -2.35 11.02 -16.17
CA LEU A 133 -3.13 11.34 -14.98
C LEU A 133 -2.64 12.65 -14.36
N PHE A 134 -1.33 12.82 -14.31
CA PHE A 134 -0.71 13.86 -13.47
C PHE A 134 -0.02 14.97 -14.25
N SER A 135 -0.24 15.07 -15.57
CA SER A 135 0.27 16.20 -16.35
C SER A 135 -0.61 17.43 -16.13
N ASN A 136 -0.02 18.63 -16.27
CA ASN A 136 -0.76 19.89 -16.13
C ASN A 136 -1.98 19.94 -17.07
N LYS A 137 -1.85 19.40 -18.28
CA LYS A 137 -2.95 19.32 -19.25
C LYS A 137 -4.11 18.49 -18.70
N MET A 138 -3.84 17.31 -18.16
CA MET A 138 -4.87 16.40 -17.65
C MET A 138 -5.47 16.90 -16.34
N ILE A 139 -4.65 17.43 -15.44
CA ILE A 139 -5.11 18.06 -14.19
C ILE A 139 -6.02 19.24 -14.50
N ASN A 140 -5.64 20.13 -15.41
CA ASN A 140 -6.45 21.29 -15.78
C ASN A 140 -7.70 20.89 -16.58
N GLY A 141 -7.59 19.90 -17.48
CA GLY A 141 -8.74 19.38 -18.23
C GLY A 141 -9.83 18.78 -17.34
N GLY A 142 -9.45 18.14 -16.23
CA GLY A 142 -10.40 17.61 -15.25
C GLY A 142 -10.97 18.65 -14.25
N ALA A 143 -10.68 19.94 -14.40
CA ALA A 143 -11.09 20.96 -13.42
C ALA A 143 -12.61 21.09 -13.31
N SER A 144 -13.33 21.09 -14.44
CA SER A 144 -14.80 21.18 -14.47
C SER A 144 -15.46 19.99 -13.75
N LEU A 145 -14.98 18.77 -14.00
CA LEU A 145 -15.44 17.56 -13.33
C LEU A 145 -15.23 17.63 -11.80
N ARG A 146 -14.04 18.07 -11.36
CA ARG A 146 -13.78 18.25 -9.92
C ARG A 146 -14.69 19.30 -9.32
N GLN A 147 -14.89 20.44 -10.00
CA GLN A 147 -15.79 21.48 -9.54
C GLN A 147 -17.23 20.99 -9.43
N GLN A 148 -17.70 20.22 -10.42
CA GLN A 148 -19.02 19.60 -10.40
C GLN A 148 -19.17 18.64 -9.21
N LYS A 149 -18.25 17.69 -9.03
CA LYS A 149 -18.32 16.71 -7.93
C LYS A 149 -18.26 17.38 -6.55
N VAL A 150 -17.53 18.49 -6.40
CA VAL A 150 -17.56 19.30 -5.17
C VAL A 150 -18.90 20.04 -5.02
N ALA A 151 -19.44 20.60 -6.09
CA ALA A 151 -20.75 21.26 -6.06
C ALA A 151 -21.87 20.28 -5.67
N ASP A 152 -21.86 19.06 -6.20
CA ASP A 152 -22.79 17.98 -5.83
C ASP A 152 -22.67 17.64 -4.34
N MET A 153 -21.43 17.51 -3.84
CA MET A 153 -21.17 17.25 -2.42
C MET A 153 -21.71 18.37 -1.52
N VAL A 154 -21.50 19.64 -1.89
CA VAL A 154 -22.03 20.80 -1.15
C VAL A 154 -23.55 20.88 -1.25
N GLY A 155 -24.12 20.58 -2.43
CA GLY A 155 -25.57 20.49 -2.62
C GLY A 155 -26.21 19.47 -1.69
N ARG A 156 -25.58 18.28 -1.56
CA ARG A 156 -26.02 17.25 -0.61
C ARG A 156 -25.96 17.73 0.84
N LEU A 157 -24.88 18.41 1.24
CA LEU A 157 -24.79 18.99 2.59
C LEU A 157 -25.90 20.01 2.86
N ARG A 158 -26.25 20.84 1.88
CA ARG A 158 -27.38 21.78 2.00
C ARG A 158 -28.72 21.07 2.13
N SER A 159 -28.95 19.99 1.38
CA SER A 159 -30.18 19.20 1.49
C SER A 159 -30.31 18.41 2.80
N ASP A 160 -29.18 18.15 3.45
CA ASP A 160 -29.10 17.48 4.75
C ASP A 160 -28.98 18.47 5.91
N GLU A 161 -29.38 19.73 5.71
CA GLU A 161 -29.42 20.73 6.78
C GLU A 161 -30.25 20.22 7.98
N GLY A 162 -29.68 20.38 9.18
CA GLY A 162 -30.26 19.87 10.43
C GLY A 162 -30.09 18.37 10.67
N LYS A 163 -29.44 17.62 9.77
CA LYS A 163 -29.15 16.19 9.94
C LYS A 163 -27.68 15.94 10.30
N GLU A 164 -27.43 14.85 11.01
CA GLU A 164 -26.07 14.37 11.24
C GLU A 164 -25.49 13.76 9.95
N VAL A 165 -24.27 14.16 9.59
CA VAL A 165 -23.59 13.70 8.37
C VAL A 165 -22.19 13.20 8.67
N CYS A 166 -21.88 11.99 8.20
CA CYS A 166 -20.52 11.46 8.25
C CYS A 166 -19.64 12.08 7.15
N ILE A 167 -18.87 13.11 7.50
CA ILE A 167 -18.02 13.86 6.55
C ILE A 167 -16.98 12.95 5.87
N SER A 168 -16.40 12.00 6.59
CA SER A 168 -15.39 11.08 6.02
C SER A 168 -15.98 10.21 4.91
N GLU A 169 -17.21 9.71 5.08
CA GLU A 169 -17.89 8.94 4.04
C GLU A 169 -18.26 9.79 2.83
N LEU A 170 -18.74 11.01 3.08
CA LEU A 170 -19.11 11.95 2.03
C LEU A 170 -17.89 12.32 1.19
N VAL A 171 -16.79 12.74 1.82
CA VAL A 171 -15.54 13.12 1.14
C VAL A 171 -14.94 11.92 0.41
N PHE A 172 -14.91 10.73 1.03
CA PHE A 172 -14.43 9.52 0.37
C PHE A 172 -15.24 9.18 -0.88
N GLY A 173 -16.58 9.24 -0.79
CA GLY A 173 -17.46 8.99 -1.93
C GLY A 173 -17.23 9.98 -3.08
N THR A 174 -17.00 11.26 -2.74
CA THR A 174 -16.69 12.32 -3.71
C THR A 174 -15.35 12.08 -4.40
N ILE A 175 -14.27 11.81 -3.64
CA ILE A 175 -12.94 11.52 -4.18
C ILE A 175 -12.98 10.26 -5.05
N PHE A 176 -13.64 9.20 -4.57
CA PHE A 176 -13.81 7.96 -5.32
C PHE A 176 -14.51 8.23 -6.67
N GLY A 177 -15.60 9.01 -6.67
CA GLY A 177 -16.32 9.39 -7.88
C GLY A 177 -15.46 10.20 -8.86
N MET A 178 -14.64 11.13 -8.36
CA MET A 178 -13.70 11.90 -9.19
C MET A 178 -12.64 10.99 -9.83
N MET A 179 -12.05 10.07 -9.06
CA MET A 179 -11.06 9.13 -9.55
C MET A 179 -11.66 8.16 -10.58
N ALA A 180 -12.82 7.57 -10.27
CA ALA A 180 -13.50 6.65 -11.16
C ALA A 180 -13.84 7.31 -12.50
N ALA A 181 -14.33 8.55 -12.50
CA ALA A 181 -14.60 9.31 -13.71
C ALA A 181 -13.32 9.68 -14.47
N SER A 182 -12.19 9.90 -13.80
CA SER A 182 -10.90 10.17 -14.46
C SER A 182 -10.30 8.92 -15.12
N ILE A 183 -10.54 7.74 -14.54
CA ILE A 183 -9.96 6.48 -14.99
C ILE A 183 -10.84 5.80 -16.06
N PHE A 184 -12.15 5.80 -15.84
CA PHE A 184 -13.15 5.03 -16.60
C PHE A 184 -14.19 5.90 -17.31
N SER A 185 -14.09 7.23 -17.23
CA SER A 185 -15.15 8.13 -17.72
C SER A 185 -16.52 7.75 -17.12
N ASN A 186 -17.62 7.93 -17.88
CA ASN A 186 -18.97 7.58 -17.43
C ASN A 186 -19.23 6.07 -17.36
N ASP A 187 -18.28 5.21 -17.76
CA ASP A 187 -18.48 3.76 -17.73
C ASP A 187 -18.46 3.18 -16.32
N ALA A 188 -17.88 3.90 -15.36
CA ALA A 188 -17.94 3.50 -13.95
C ALA A 188 -19.38 3.47 -13.41
N GLU A 189 -20.28 4.32 -13.89
CA GLU A 189 -21.67 4.35 -13.41
C GLU A 189 -22.50 3.18 -13.98
N GLY A 190 -22.22 2.73 -15.22
CA GLY A 190 -22.92 1.61 -15.86
C GLY A 190 -22.35 0.22 -15.54
N ALA A 191 -21.02 0.08 -15.43
CA ALA A 191 -20.36 -1.18 -15.04
C ALA A 191 -20.33 -1.38 -13.52
N THR A 192 -20.51 -0.28 -12.79
CA THR A 192 -20.87 -0.18 -11.37
C THR A 192 -21.67 -1.36 -10.86
N GLY A 193 -22.92 -1.43 -11.34
CA GLY A 193 -24.04 -2.19 -10.75
C GLY A 193 -24.37 -1.80 -9.29
N ASN A 194 -23.34 -1.46 -8.50
CA ASN A 194 -23.32 -1.19 -7.09
C ASN A 194 -22.03 -0.39 -6.75
N THR A 195 -21.97 0.87 -7.17
CA THR A 195 -20.87 1.81 -6.84
C THR A 195 -20.56 1.84 -5.34
N ASP A 196 -21.56 1.64 -4.49
CA ASP A 196 -21.38 1.62 -3.04
C ASP A 196 -20.69 0.34 -2.55
N LYS A 197 -20.93 -0.81 -3.19
CA LYS A 197 -20.13 -2.02 -2.94
C LYS A 197 -18.67 -1.76 -3.26
N MET A 198 -18.37 -1.16 -4.42
CA MET A 198 -16.99 -0.86 -4.81
C MET A 198 -16.29 0.08 -3.80
N LYS A 199 -16.96 1.16 -3.39
CA LYS A 199 -16.46 2.06 -2.34
C LYS A 199 -16.11 1.31 -1.06
N ARG A 200 -16.99 0.40 -0.61
CA ARG A 200 -16.76 -0.42 0.60
C ARG A 200 -15.57 -1.35 0.45
N VAL A 201 -15.44 -2.04 -0.69
CA VAL A 201 -14.33 -2.98 -0.94
C VAL A 201 -13.00 -2.23 -0.98
N ILE A 202 -12.91 -1.11 -1.70
CA ILE A 202 -11.68 -0.29 -1.75
C ILE A 202 -11.33 0.27 -0.38
N ARG A 203 -12.31 0.76 0.39
CA ARG A 203 -12.07 1.20 1.77
C ARG A 203 -11.53 0.06 2.63
N SER A 204 -12.07 -1.14 2.48
CA SER A 204 -11.60 -2.32 3.23
C SER A 204 -10.15 -2.69 2.88
N VAL A 205 -9.75 -2.56 1.61
CA VAL A 205 -8.34 -2.74 1.21
C VAL A 205 -7.47 -1.67 1.85
N LEU A 206 -7.88 -0.39 1.81
CA LEU A 206 -7.13 0.72 2.40
C LEU A 206 -6.96 0.55 3.92
N GLU A 207 -8.00 0.09 4.63
CA GLU A 207 -7.93 -0.19 6.06
C GLU A 207 -6.95 -1.33 6.37
N LEU A 208 -6.95 -2.39 5.55
CA LEU A 208 -6.02 -3.52 5.71
C LEU A 208 -4.55 -3.12 5.50
N ILE A 209 -4.25 -2.13 4.65
CA ILE A 209 -2.88 -1.62 4.43
C ILE A 209 -2.26 -1.09 5.73
N PHE A 210 -3.08 -0.55 6.63
CA PHE A 210 -2.59 0.03 7.88
C PHE A 210 -2.66 -0.95 9.07
N GLU A 211 -3.18 -2.15 8.87
CA GLU A 211 -3.28 -3.16 9.93
C GLU A 211 -1.92 -3.83 10.17
N PRO A 212 -1.37 -3.82 11.41
CA PRO A 212 -0.08 -4.44 11.68
C PRO A 212 -0.09 -5.96 11.46
N ASP A 213 0.74 -6.48 10.56
CA ASP A 213 0.93 -7.91 10.40
C ASP A 213 2.24 -8.38 11.08
N VAL A 214 2.13 -9.33 12.01
CA VAL A 214 3.30 -9.94 12.66
C VAL A 214 4.25 -10.57 11.63
N SER A 215 3.69 -11.04 10.52
CA SER A 215 4.41 -11.65 9.41
C SER A 215 5.37 -10.68 8.72
N ASP A 216 5.10 -9.37 8.78
CA ASP A 216 6.02 -8.35 8.24
C ASP A 216 7.31 -8.23 9.05
N TYR A 217 7.23 -8.53 10.35
CA TYR A 217 8.36 -8.48 11.27
C TYR A 217 9.08 -9.83 11.40
N PHE A 218 8.42 -10.92 11.05
CA PHE A 218 8.94 -12.29 11.12
C PHE A 218 8.71 -13.05 9.80
N PRO A 219 9.53 -12.83 8.75
CA PRO A 219 9.29 -13.42 7.44
C PRO A 219 9.26 -14.95 7.40
N ALA A 220 9.93 -15.61 8.36
CA ALA A 220 9.92 -17.08 8.48
C ALA A 220 8.52 -17.67 8.65
N ILE A 221 7.59 -16.93 9.25
CA ILE A 221 6.18 -17.33 9.42
C ILE A 221 5.25 -16.69 8.39
N GLY A 222 5.75 -15.86 7.49
CA GLY A 222 4.89 -15.06 6.61
C GLY A 222 4.03 -15.86 5.64
N ARG A 223 4.43 -17.10 5.32
CA ARG A 223 3.61 -17.99 4.50
C ARG A 223 2.36 -18.51 5.23
N LEU A 224 2.36 -18.52 6.56
CA LEU A 224 1.27 -19.08 7.37
C LEU A 224 0.02 -18.20 7.39
N ASP A 225 0.15 -16.90 7.09
CA ASP A 225 -0.96 -15.94 7.14
C ASP A 225 -1.74 -16.04 8.47
N VAL A 226 -1.02 -15.93 9.59
CA VAL A 226 -1.51 -16.26 10.95
C VAL A 226 -2.82 -15.53 11.29
N ARG A 227 -2.96 -14.27 10.86
CA ARG A 227 -4.15 -13.44 11.08
C ARG A 227 -5.15 -13.49 9.91
N GLY A 228 -4.85 -14.21 8.83
CA GLY A 228 -5.67 -14.28 7.62
C GLY A 228 -5.75 -12.98 6.82
N LEU A 229 -4.87 -12.00 7.08
CA LEU A 229 -4.91 -10.68 6.45
C LEU A 229 -4.62 -10.76 4.96
N ARG A 230 -3.67 -11.61 4.55
CA ARG A 230 -3.36 -11.82 3.13
C ARG A 230 -4.54 -12.46 2.39
N ARG A 231 -5.18 -13.48 2.99
CA ARG A 231 -6.39 -14.10 2.44
C ARG A 231 -7.53 -13.08 2.30
N LYS A 232 -7.75 -12.26 3.33
CA LYS A 232 -8.79 -11.22 3.33
C LYS A 232 -8.52 -10.15 2.26
N ALA A 233 -7.28 -9.66 2.17
CA ALA A 233 -6.86 -8.73 1.14
C ALA A 233 -7.04 -9.31 -0.27
N ARG A 234 -6.67 -10.59 -0.49
CA ARG A 234 -6.87 -11.26 -1.78
C ARG A 234 -8.36 -11.30 -2.16
N GLY A 235 -9.25 -11.61 -1.21
CA GLY A 235 -10.70 -11.61 -1.44
C GLY A 235 -11.19 -10.27 -1.98
N TYR A 236 -10.86 -9.17 -1.30
CA TYR A 236 -11.26 -7.83 -1.73
C TYR A 236 -10.62 -7.41 -3.06
N CYS A 237 -9.34 -7.73 -3.29
CA CYS A 237 -8.68 -7.42 -4.56
C CYS A 237 -9.32 -8.16 -5.73
N MET A 238 -9.72 -9.43 -5.55
CA MET A 238 -10.42 -10.18 -6.60
C MET A 238 -11.79 -9.57 -6.91
N GLU A 239 -12.55 -9.12 -5.90
CA GLU A 239 -13.81 -8.40 -6.13
C GLU A 239 -13.62 -7.10 -6.92
N ILE A 240 -12.50 -6.39 -6.70
CA ILE A 240 -12.15 -5.20 -7.49
C ILE A 240 -11.80 -5.59 -8.94
N TYR A 241 -10.98 -6.62 -9.10
CA TYR A 241 -10.55 -7.12 -10.40
C TYR A 241 -11.70 -7.63 -11.26
N ASP A 242 -12.72 -8.27 -10.67
CA ASP A 242 -13.92 -8.71 -11.38
C ASP A 242 -14.70 -7.53 -11.97
N VAL A 243 -14.77 -6.42 -11.25
CA VAL A 243 -15.43 -5.21 -11.76
C VAL A 243 -14.62 -4.59 -12.90
N TRP A 244 -13.29 -4.56 -12.79
CA TRP A 244 -12.45 -4.05 -13.86
C TRP A 244 -12.49 -4.93 -15.09
N GLU A 245 -12.56 -6.24 -14.92
CA GLU A 245 -12.76 -7.18 -16.02
C GLU A 245 -14.05 -6.84 -16.79
N GLY A 246 -15.15 -6.61 -16.08
CA GLY A 246 -16.42 -6.19 -16.71
C GLY A 246 -16.28 -4.89 -17.51
N ILE A 247 -15.57 -3.89 -16.98
CA ILE A 247 -15.31 -2.62 -17.68
C ILE A 247 -14.41 -2.84 -18.91
N ILE A 248 -13.33 -3.63 -18.77
CA ILE A 248 -12.38 -3.93 -19.85
C ILE A 248 -13.08 -4.65 -20.99
N VAL A 249 -13.85 -5.70 -20.70
CA VAL A 249 -14.60 -6.47 -21.70
C VAL A 249 -15.60 -5.57 -22.43
N LYS A 250 -16.36 -4.76 -21.69
CA LYS A 250 -17.30 -3.79 -22.28
C LYS A 250 -16.58 -2.85 -23.25
N ARG A 251 -15.49 -2.21 -22.79
CA ARG A 251 -14.74 -1.22 -23.58
C ARG A 251 -14.05 -1.83 -24.80
N ARG A 252 -13.53 -3.07 -24.70
CA ARG A 252 -12.95 -3.80 -25.85
C ARG A 252 -14.02 -4.08 -26.91
N LYS A 253 -15.22 -4.49 -26.50
CA LYS A 253 -16.34 -4.74 -27.42
C LYS A 253 -16.75 -3.46 -28.18
N GLU A 254 -16.91 -2.35 -27.47
CA GLU A 254 -17.25 -1.05 -28.08
C GLU A 254 -16.20 -0.57 -29.10
N ARG A 255 -14.92 -0.89 -28.89
CA ARG A 255 -13.84 -0.61 -29.86
C ARG A 255 -13.93 -1.46 -31.13
N MET A 256 -14.33 -2.73 -30.99
CA MET A 256 -14.48 -3.65 -32.14
C MET A 256 -15.69 -3.29 -33.00
N ASP A 257 -16.78 -2.86 -32.38
CA ASP A 257 -18.04 -2.54 -33.06
C ASP A 257 -18.01 -1.21 -33.84
N GLY A 258 -16.85 -0.54 -33.95
CA GLY A 258 -16.64 0.67 -34.75
C GLY A 258 -17.33 1.93 -34.21
N GLY A 259 -17.96 1.86 -33.03
CA GLY A 259 -18.77 2.94 -32.45
C GLY A 259 -18.04 3.88 -31.47
N ALA A 260 -16.76 3.63 -31.16
CA ALA A 260 -16.11 4.32 -30.05
C ALA A 260 -15.73 5.78 -30.38
N LYS A 261 -16.38 6.73 -29.70
CA LYS A 261 -15.64 7.92 -29.23
C LYS A 261 -14.53 7.37 -28.34
N VAL A 262 -13.28 7.43 -28.78
CA VAL A 262 -12.13 7.20 -27.88
C VAL A 262 -12.31 8.20 -26.75
N HIS A 263 -12.61 7.72 -25.55
CA HIS A 263 -12.86 8.56 -24.37
C HIS A 263 -11.59 9.32 -23.96
N GLN A 264 -10.43 8.87 -24.47
CA GLN A 264 -9.10 9.41 -24.16
C GLN A 264 -8.83 9.41 -22.65
N ASP A 265 -9.46 8.47 -21.93
CA ASP A 265 -9.26 8.25 -20.50
C ASP A 265 -8.08 7.32 -20.23
N PHE A 266 -7.78 7.13 -18.94
CA PHE A 266 -6.62 6.33 -18.53
C PHE A 266 -6.75 4.87 -18.97
N LEU A 267 -7.93 4.27 -18.80
CA LEU A 267 -8.18 2.90 -19.25
C LEU A 267 -7.96 2.78 -20.76
N ASP A 268 -8.41 3.76 -21.56
CA ASP A 268 -8.25 3.70 -23.00
C ASP A 268 -6.79 3.63 -23.44
N VAL A 269 -5.90 4.32 -22.72
CA VAL A 269 -4.46 4.29 -23.01
C VAL A 269 -3.81 3.00 -22.53
N LEU A 270 -4.30 2.39 -21.44
CA LEU A 270 -3.85 1.04 -21.05
C LEU A 270 -4.27 0.00 -22.09
N LEU A 271 -5.50 0.09 -22.60
CA LEU A 271 -6.03 -0.81 -23.63
C LEU A 271 -5.35 -0.63 -25.00
N SER A 272 -4.78 0.54 -25.30
CA SER A 272 -4.03 0.77 -26.54
C SER A 272 -2.59 0.27 -26.48
N ARG A 273 -2.17 -0.31 -25.35
CA ARG A 273 -0.84 -0.88 -25.17
C ARG A 273 -0.90 -2.40 -25.25
N GLU A 274 0.25 -3.02 -25.51
CA GLU A 274 0.43 -4.47 -25.50
C GLU A 274 0.52 -5.01 -24.06
N LEU A 275 -0.50 -4.70 -23.25
CA LEU A 275 -0.64 -5.19 -21.88
C LEU A 275 -1.68 -6.31 -21.84
N SER A 276 -1.38 -7.36 -21.09
CA SER A 276 -2.35 -8.38 -20.72
C SER A 276 -3.42 -7.81 -19.79
N ASP A 277 -4.60 -8.42 -19.75
CA ASP A 277 -5.69 -7.96 -18.86
C ASP A 277 -5.28 -8.06 -17.38
N LEU A 278 -4.42 -9.02 -17.02
CA LEU A 278 -3.84 -9.10 -15.68
C LEU A 278 -3.02 -7.85 -15.35
N GLN A 279 -2.17 -7.38 -16.27
CA GLN A 279 -1.37 -6.17 -16.08
C GLN A 279 -2.25 -4.91 -16.03
N ILE A 280 -3.24 -4.81 -16.93
CA ILE A 280 -4.19 -3.68 -16.93
C ILE A 280 -4.91 -3.64 -15.59
N LYS A 281 -5.40 -4.78 -15.10
CA LYS A 281 -6.01 -4.86 -13.77
C LYS A 281 -5.01 -4.43 -12.70
N ALA A 282 -3.83 -5.02 -12.61
CA ALA A 282 -2.83 -4.61 -11.62
C ALA A 282 -2.50 -3.10 -11.62
N HIS A 283 -2.52 -2.46 -12.80
CA HIS A 283 -2.26 -1.04 -12.99
C HIS A 283 -3.41 -0.11 -12.62
N LEU A 284 -4.64 -0.62 -12.55
CA LEU A 284 -5.80 0.14 -12.10
C LEU A 284 -5.93 0.17 -10.56
N LEU A 285 -5.13 -0.63 -9.82
CA LEU A 285 -5.08 -0.73 -8.35
C LEU A 285 -4.00 0.14 -7.72
#